data_AF-A0A9W9MXP9-F1
#
_entry.id   AF-A0A9W9MXP9-F1
#
_cell.length_a   1.000
_cell.length_b   1.000
_cell.length_c   1.000
_cell.angle_alpha   90.00
_cell.angle_beta   90.00
_cell.angle_gamma   90.00
#
_symmetry.space_group_name_H-M   'P 1'
#
loop_
_entity.id
_entity.type
_entity.pdbx_description
1 polymer ?
#
loop_
_entity_poly.entity_id
_entity_poly.type
_entity_poly.pdbx_seq_one_letter_code
_entity_poly.pdbx_strand_id
1 'polypeptide(L)'
;MAWAPALSAQRSRESKESFDAIMSFYYCALVSVSRIFIDPIWLLTGEQLPVIADATIHSHSLAALAHIERRLEKVGVEACFYLPLLVGISLEVRSEQHRERVLDLFKIIDRKGYPVALTLSTDVGLAWSTIKARHHCNNA
;
A
#
# COMPACT_ATOMS: atom_id res chain seq x y z
N MET A 1 0.21 -39.07 21.82
CA MET A 1 0.08 -38.40 20.51
C MET A 1 -0.48 -36.98 20.71
N ALA A 2 0.36 -36.00 21.08
CA ALA A 2 -0.08 -34.63 21.40
C ALA A 2 0.35 -33.58 20.35
N TRP A 3 1.04 -33.99 19.27
CA TRP A 3 1.68 -33.08 18.32
C TRP A 3 0.85 -32.76 17.06
N ALA A 4 -0.14 -33.60 16.72
CA ALA A 4 -0.96 -33.41 15.53
C ALA A 4 -1.80 -32.10 15.51
N PRO A 5 -2.41 -31.65 16.64
CA PRO A 5 -3.14 -30.38 16.67
C PRO A 5 -2.23 -29.15 16.54
N ALA A 6 -0.99 -29.25 17.05
CA ALA A 6 -0.02 -28.16 16.98
C ALA A 6 0.45 -27.93 15.54
N LEU A 7 0.68 -28.99 14.78
CA LEU A 7 1.08 -28.89 13.37
C LEU A 7 -0.03 -28.37 12.47
N SER A 8 -1.30 -28.76 12.69
CA SER A 8 -2.42 -28.23 11.91
C SER A 8 -2.65 -26.74 12.19
N ALA A 9 -2.55 -26.32 13.44
CA ALA A 9 -2.60 -24.92 13.83
C ALA A 9 -1.46 -24.11 13.19
N GLN A 10 -0.23 -24.61 13.22
CA GLN A 10 0.91 -23.94 12.60
C GLN A 10 0.75 -23.81 11.08
N ARG A 11 0.33 -24.88 10.39
CA ARG A 11 0.09 -24.86 8.95
C ARG A 11 -0.99 -23.87 8.53
N SER A 12 -2.09 -23.79 9.31
CA SER A 12 -3.15 -22.82 9.05
C SER A 12 -2.68 -21.37 9.24
N ARG A 13 -1.80 -21.13 10.22
CA ARG A 13 -1.20 -19.81 10.45
C ARG A 13 -0.27 -19.40 9.30
N GLU A 14 0.63 -20.27 8.88
CA GLU A 14 1.55 -20.03 7.76
C GLU A 14 0.78 -19.79 6.44
N SER A 15 -0.29 -20.54 6.20
CA SER A 15 -1.18 -20.33 5.05
C SER A 15 -1.84 -18.94 5.07
N LYS A 16 -2.35 -18.51 6.23
CA LYS A 16 -2.96 -17.18 6.38
C LYS A 16 -1.95 -16.05 6.20
N GLU A 17 -0.75 -16.20 6.74
CA GLU A 17 0.32 -15.21 6.60
C GLU A 17 0.78 -15.10 5.14
N SER A 18 0.89 -16.22 4.43
CA SER A 18 1.22 -16.25 2.99
C SER A 18 0.13 -15.62 2.14
N PHE A 19 -1.14 -15.87 2.48
CA PHE A 19 -2.28 -15.24 1.84
C PHE A 19 -2.24 -13.71 1.97
N ASP A 20 -1.97 -13.19 3.18
CA ASP A 20 -1.87 -11.74 3.40
C ASP A 20 -0.70 -11.11 2.64
N ALA A 21 0.41 -11.82 2.49
CA ALA A 21 1.50 -11.37 1.62
C ALA A 21 1.03 -11.24 0.18
N ILE A 22 0.50 -12.33 -0.40
CA ILE A 22 0.08 -12.41 -1.80
C ILE A 22 -0.98 -11.35 -2.09
N MET A 23 -1.97 -11.19 -1.22
CA MET A 23 -3.05 -10.23 -1.42
C MET A 23 -2.54 -8.78 -1.33
N SER A 24 -1.56 -8.48 -0.48
CA SER A 24 -0.93 -7.15 -0.44
C SER A 24 -0.30 -6.80 -1.79
N PHE A 25 0.49 -7.72 -2.35
CA PHE A 25 1.13 -7.53 -3.64
C PHE A 25 0.13 -7.51 -4.79
N TYR A 26 -0.88 -8.38 -4.76
CA TYR A 26 -1.93 -8.45 -5.77
C TYR A 26 -2.68 -7.13 -5.91
N TYR A 27 -3.19 -6.58 -4.80
CA TYR A 27 -3.92 -5.31 -4.84
C TYR A 27 -3.01 -4.13 -5.21
N CYS A 28 -1.76 -4.12 -4.74
CA CYS A 28 -0.81 -3.09 -5.17
C CYS A 28 -0.50 -3.19 -6.67
N ALA A 29 -0.37 -4.40 -7.22
CA ALA A 29 -0.15 -4.59 -8.65
C ALA A 29 -1.34 -4.07 -9.46
N LEU A 30 -2.59 -4.32 -9.00
CA LEU A 30 -3.77 -3.75 -9.65
C LEU A 30 -3.75 -2.22 -9.65
N VAL A 31 -3.39 -1.59 -8.52
CA VAL A 31 -3.23 -0.13 -8.43
C VAL A 31 -2.17 0.36 -9.42
N SER A 32 -0.98 -0.23 -9.39
CA SER A 32 0.13 0.16 -10.26
C SER A 32 -0.23 0.03 -11.74
N VAL A 33 -0.80 -1.11 -12.15
CA VAL A 33 -1.22 -1.34 -13.54
C VAL A 33 -2.29 -0.33 -13.97
N SER A 34 -3.25 -0.01 -13.08
CA SER A 34 -4.27 1.01 -13.37
C SER A 34 -3.65 2.39 -13.63
N ARG A 35 -2.55 2.72 -12.95
CA ARG A 35 -1.85 4.00 -13.10
C ARG A 35 -0.87 4.05 -14.26
N ILE A 36 -0.43 2.92 -14.83
CA ILE A 36 0.44 2.91 -16.02
C ILE A 36 -0.21 3.69 -17.17
N PHE A 37 -1.52 3.50 -17.37
CA PHE A 37 -2.27 4.09 -18.48
C PHE A 37 -2.72 5.54 -18.25
N ILE A 38 -2.29 6.19 -17.16
CA ILE A 38 -2.58 7.60 -16.92
C ILE A 38 -1.66 8.54 -17.71
N ASP A 39 -0.49 8.04 -18.13
CA ASP A 39 0.50 8.85 -18.84
C ASP A 39 -0.04 9.25 -20.23
N PRO A 40 -0.04 10.55 -20.58
CA PRO A 40 -0.53 11.01 -21.87
C PRO A 40 0.23 10.44 -23.07
N ILE A 41 1.43 9.88 -22.88
CA ILE A 41 2.19 9.19 -23.95
C ILE A 41 1.38 8.06 -24.57
N TRP A 42 0.50 7.43 -23.80
CA TRP A 42 -0.35 6.35 -24.30
C TRP A 42 -1.43 6.85 -25.27
N LEU A 43 -1.78 8.13 -25.26
CA LEU A 43 -2.70 8.69 -26.26
C LEU A 43 -2.12 8.61 -27.69
N LEU A 44 -0.80 8.51 -27.81
CA LEU A 44 -0.12 8.38 -29.11
C LEU A 44 -0.37 7.04 -29.79
N THR A 45 -0.80 6.02 -29.04
CA THR A 45 -1.06 4.69 -29.62
C THR A 45 -2.39 4.63 -30.38
N GLY A 46 -3.29 5.60 -30.17
CA GLY A 46 -4.63 5.61 -30.77
C GLY A 46 -5.57 4.52 -30.26
N GLU A 47 -5.14 3.73 -29.27
CA GLU A 47 -5.91 2.62 -28.70
C GLU A 47 -6.82 3.05 -27.56
N GLN A 48 -7.91 2.30 -27.34
CA GLN A 48 -8.73 2.46 -26.14
C GLN A 48 -8.00 1.83 -24.94
N LEU A 49 -7.53 2.68 -24.03
CA LEU A 49 -6.80 2.24 -22.86
C LEU A 49 -7.74 1.65 -21.79
N PRO A 50 -7.33 0.58 -21.09
CA PRO A 50 -8.11 -0.01 -20.00
C PRO A 50 -7.99 0.88 -18.75
N VAL A 51 -8.75 1.99 -18.73
CA VAL A 51 -8.78 2.91 -17.61
C VAL A 51 -9.74 2.38 -16.54
N ILE A 52 -9.19 2.04 -15.38
CA ILE A 52 -9.98 1.66 -14.21
C ILE A 52 -10.44 2.93 -13.48
N ALA A 53 -11.69 2.94 -13.02
CA ALA A 53 -12.24 4.06 -12.28
C ALA A 53 -11.45 4.33 -10.98
N ASP A 54 -11.21 5.61 -10.66
CA ASP A 54 -10.48 6.03 -9.46
C ASP A 54 -11.05 5.45 -8.15
N ALA A 55 -12.38 5.25 -8.08
CA ALA A 55 -13.03 4.64 -6.93
C ALA A 55 -12.58 3.19 -6.70
N THR A 56 -12.35 2.43 -7.78
CA THR A 56 -11.86 1.05 -7.73
C THR A 56 -10.38 1.01 -7.38
N ILE A 57 -9.58 1.95 -7.89
CA ILE A 57 -8.16 2.08 -7.50
C ILE A 57 -8.06 2.37 -6.00
N HIS A 58 -8.91 3.27 -5.50
CA HIS A 58 -8.99 3.58 -4.07
C HIS A 58 -9.42 2.36 -3.23
N SER A 59 -10.39 1.56 -3.68
CA SER A 59 -10.80 0.36 -2.93
C SER A 59 -9.69 -0.70 -2.90
N HIS A 60 -8.95 -0.89 -3.99
CA HIS A 60 -7.79 -1.78 -4.03
C HIS A 60 -6.68 -1.31 -3.09
N SER A 61 -6.41 0.00 -3.02
CA SER A 61 -5.37 0.52 -2.11
C SER A 61 -5.73 0.32 -0.64
N LEU A 62 -7.01 0.47 -0.27
CA LEU A 62 -7.49 0.18 1.08
C LEU A 62 -7.43 -1.31 1.41
N ALA A 63 -7.75 -2.18 0.45
CA ALA A 63 -7.62 -3.62 0.62
C ALA A 63 -6.15 -4.01 0.84
N ALA A 64 -5.23 -3.49 0.02
CA ALA A 64 -3.80 -3.69 0.17
C ALA A 64 -3.32 -3.25 1.57
N LEU A 65 -3.71 -2.04 2.00
CA LEU A 65 -3.37 -1.50 3.31
C LEU A 65 -3.78 -2.45 4.44
N ALA A 66 -5.01 -2.98 4.40
CA ALA A 66 -5.52 -3.90 5.41
C ALA A 66 -4.78 -5.25 5.45
N HIS A 67 -4.25 -5.73 4.31
CA HIS A 67 -3.42 -6.94 4.28
C HIS A 67 -2.00 -6.66 4.83
N ILE A 68 -1.42 -5.51 4.50
CA ILE A 68 -0.11 -5.09 5.01
C ILE A 68 -0.15 -4.94 6.53
N GLU A 69 -1.15 -4.26 7.08
CA GLU A 69 -1.32 -4.09 8.53
C GLU A 69 -1.29 -5.41 9.30
N ARG A 70 -1.97 -6.44 8.77
CA ARG A 70 -2.04 -7.76 9.40
C ARG A 70 -0.73 -8.54 9.35
N ARG A 71 0.16 -8.17 8.43
CA ARG A 71 1.43 -8.87 8.18
C ARG A 71 2.63 -8.13 8.77
N LEU A 72 2.63 -6.80 8.77
CA LEU A 72 3.83 -6.00 9.01
C LEU A 72 4.44 -6.22 10.39
N GLU A 73 3.60 -6.40 11.41
CA GLU A 73 4.06 -6.72 12.77
C GLU A 73 4.89 -8.01 12.83
N LYS A 74 4.54 -9.01 12.00
CA LYS A 74 5.09 -10.37 12.05
C LYS A 74 6.31 -10.59 11.17
N VAL A 75 6.52 -9.73 10.17
CA VAL A 75 7.64 -9.87 9.23
C VAL A 75 8.92 -9.27 9.81
N GLY A 76 10.05 -9.92 9.52
CA GLY A 76 11.38 -9.43 9.87
C GLY A 76 11.99 -8.64 8.72
N VAL A 77 12.94 -9.26 8.02
CA VAL A 77 13.73 -8.63 6.95
C VAL A 77 12.86 -8.21 5.75
N GLU A 78 11.78 -8.94 5.49
CA GLU A 78 10.86 -8.66 4.38
C GLU A 78 10.08 -7.35 4.54
N ALA A 79 10.13 -6.71 5.72
CA ALA A 79 9.41 -5.47 5.99
C ALA A 79 9.77 -4.34 4.99
N CYS A 80 11.01 -4.30 4.51
CA CYS A 80 11.44 -3.28 3.54
C CYS A 80 10.76 -3.41 2.17
N PHE A 81 10.32 -4.60 1.77
CA PHE A 81 9.63 -4.80 0.50
C PHE A 81 8.25 -4.15 0.45
N TYR A 82 7.68 -3.80 1.62
CA TYR A 82 6.42 -3.09 1.70
C TYR A 82 6.57 -1.57 1.50
N LEU A 83 7.79 -1.02 1.54
CA LEU A 83 7.98 0.44 1.42
C LEU A 83 7.50 1.00 0.06
N PRO A 84 7.84 0.42 -1.10
CA PRO A 84 7.32 0.93 -2.38
C PRO A 84 5.79 0.80 -2.47
N LEU A 85 5.23 -0.25 -1.88
CA LEU A 85 3.79 -0.49 -1.83
C LEU A 85 3.09 0.58 -0.98
N LEU A 86 3.64 0.89 0.19
CA LEU A 86 3.12 1.94 1.07
C LEU A 86 3.20 3.32 0.42
N VAL A 87 4.26 3.63 -0.32
CA VAL A 87 4.34 4.87 -1.12
C VAL A 87 3.21 4.89 -2.15
N GLY A 88 3.01 3.82 -2.92
CA GLY A 88 1.89 3.74 -3.88
C GLY A 88 0.52 3.93 -3.22
N ILE A 89 0.25 3.20 -2.14
CA ILE A 89 -1.00 3.31 -1.37
C ILE A 89 -1.18 4.73 -0.82
N SER A 90 -0.10 5.37 -0.37
CA SER A 90 -0.15 6.71 0.21
C SER A 90 -0.67 7.77 -0.77
N LEU A 91 -0.41 7.60 -2.07
CA LEU A 91 -0.90 8.50 -3.11
C LEU A 91 -2.40 8.31 -3.38
N GLU A 92 -2.93 7.12 -3.06
CA GLU A 92 -4.32 6.76 -3.30
C GLU A 92 -5.25 7.00 -2.11
N VAL A 93 -4.71 7.20 -0.90
CA VAL A 93 -5.51 7.47 0.31
C VAL A 93 -5.92 8.94 0.43
N ARG A 94 -7.23 9.16 0.62
CA ARG A 94 -7.83 10.51 0.61
C ARG A 94 -8.10 11.06 2.01
N SER A 95 -8.56 10.23 2.93
CA SER A 95 -8.92 10.63 4.29
C SER A 95 -7.70 10.68 5.23
N GLU A 96 -7.71 11.60 6.19
CA GLU A 96 -6.65 11.71 7.21
C GLU A 96 -6.47 10.42 8.02
N GLN A 97 -7.56 9.75 8.40
CA GLN A 97 -7.49 8.47 9.12
C GLN A 97 -6.67 7.40 8.38
N HIS A 98 -6.86 7.26 7.07
CA HIS A 98 -6.07 6.32 6.26
C HIS A 98 -4.60 6.75 6.12
N ARG A 99 -4.33 8.06 6.12
CA ARG A 99 -2.98 8.60 6.07
C ARG A 99 -2.22 8.30 7.36
N GLU A 100 -2.86 8.48 8.52
CA GLU A 100 -2.29 8.10 9.82
C GLU A 100 -1.93 6.62 9.88
N ARG A 101 -2.83 5.74 9.42
CA ARG A 101 -2.56 4.30 9.32
C ARG A 101 -1.32 4.00 8.48
N VAL A 102 -1.15 4.65 7.33
CA VAL A 102 0.05 4.50 6.48
C VAL A 102 1.31 5.00 7.20
N LEU A 103 1.26 6.14 7.88
CA LEU A 103 2.39 6.68 8.64
C LEU A 103 2.81 5.75 9.77
N ASP A 104 1.87 5.10 10.45
CA ASP A 104 2.18 4.13 11.50
C ASP A 104 2.90 2.90 10.96
N LEU A 105 2.55 2.44 9.75
CA LEU A 105 3.28 1.36 9.08
C LEU A 105 4.72 1.75 8.72
N PHE A 106 4.95 2.99 8.26
CA PHE A 106 6.32 3.48 8.08
C PHE A 106 7.12 3.48 9.38
N LYS A 107 6.52 3.90 10.50
CA LYS A 107 7.17 3.85 11.83
C LYS A 107 7.48 2.41 12.25
N ILE A 108 6.62 1.44 11.94
CA ILE A 108 6.88 0.02 12.23
C ILE A 108 8.11 -0.47 11.44
N ILE A 109 8.23 -0.11 10.16
CA ILE A 109 9.37 -0.51 9.32
C ILE A 109 10.66 0.17 9.80
N ASP A 110 10.60 1.46 10.16
CA ASP A 110 11.72 2.19 10.75
C ASP A 110 12.25 1.49 12.02
N ARG A 111 11.35 1.14 12.96
CA ARG A 111 11.69 0.41 14.19
C ARG A 111 12.29 -0.97 13.95
N LYS A 112 12.06 -1.57 12.77
CA LYS A 112 12.68 -2.84 12.35
C LYS A 112 14.08 -2.67 11.77
N GLY A 113 14.62 -1.44 11.75
CA GLY A 113 15.99 -1.14 11.32
C GLY A 113 16.12 -0.59 9.91
N TYR A 114 15.02 -0.09 9.31
CA TYR A 114 14.98 0.45 7.95
C TYR A 114 14.73 1.96 7.95
N PRO A 115 15.75 2.79 8.22
CA PRO A 115 15.59 4.26 8.36
C PRO A 115 15.10 4.97 7.10
N VAL A 116 15.26 4.36 5.92
CA VAL A 116 14.66 4.84 4.66
C VAL A 116 13.13 5.02 4.77
N ALA A 117 12.47 4.29 5.68
CA ALA A 117 11.04 4.44 5.94
C ALA A 117 10.68 5.83 6.45
N LEU A 118 11.55 6.46 7.26
CA LEU A 118 11.32 7.82 7.77
C LEU A 118 11.41 8.86 6.66
N THR A 119 12.39 8.71 5.77
CA THR A 119 12.53 9.58 4.59
C THR A 119 11.29 9.49 3.71
N LEU A 120 10.86 8.27 3.36
CA LEU A 120 9.67 8.05 2.53
C LEU A 120 8.40 8.57 3.21
N SER A 121 8.25 8.38 4.52
CA SER A 121 7.14 8.94 5.31
C SER A 121 7.08 10.47 5.21
N THR A 122 8.24 11.13 5.24
CA THR A 122 8.36 12.58 5.10
C THR A 122 7.96 13.04 3.69
N ASP A 123 8.46 12.36 2.66
CA ASP A 123 8.14 12.66 1.26
C ASP A 123 6.65 12.53 0.97
N VAL A 124 6.04 11.47 1.50
CA VAL A 124 4.58 11.24 1.42
C VAL A 124 3.81 12.35 2.15
N GLY A 125 4.27 12.76 3.33
CA GLY A 125 3.68 13.88 4.07
C GLY A 125 3.71 15.19 3.28
N LEU A 126 4.82 15.46 2.58
CA LEU A 126 4.94 16.61 1.68
C LEU A 126 4.00 16.49 0.48
N ALA A 127 3.89 15.31 -0.13
CA ALA A 127 2.94 15.09 -1.23
C ALA A 127 1.50 15.40 -0.79
N TRP A 128 1.09 14.99 0.41
CA TRP A 128 -0.24 15.30 0.94
C TRP A 128 -0.49 16.78 1.21
N SER A 129 0.52 17.54 1.63
CA SER A 129 0.38 18.98 1.90
C SER A 129 0.20 19.78 0.60
N THR A 130 0.89 19.39 -0.48
CA THR A 130 0.73 20.03 -1.80
C THR A 130 -0.68 19.86 -2.36
N ILE A 131 -1.30 18.69 -2.17
CA ILE A 131 -2.69 18.44 -2.58
C ILE A 131 -3.66 19.33 -1.80
N LYS A 132 -3.47 19.48 -0.48
CA LYS A 132 -4.30 20.36 0.36
C LYS A 132 -4.21 21.82 -0.08
N ALA A 133 -3.02 22.31 -0.43
CA ALA A 133 -2.82 23.68 -0.91
C ALA A 133 -3.57 23.96 -2.22
N ARG A 134 -3.62 22.99 -3.15
CA ARG A 134 -4.32 23.12 -4.43
C ARG A 134 -5.83 23.32 -4.27
N HIS A 135 -6.45 22.69 -3.27
CA HIS A 135 -7.88 22.86 -2.98
C HIS A 135 -8.20 24.23 -2.34
N HIS A 136 -7.26 24.85 -1.64
CA HIS A 136 -7.46 26.18 -1.06
C HIS A 136 -7.34 27.29 -2.12
N CYS A 137 -6.43 27.16 -3.08
CA CYS A 137 -6.29 28.15 -4.17
C CYS A 137 -7.41 28.09 -5.23
N ASN A 138 -8.10 26.95 -5.39
CA ASN A 138 -9.24 26.85 -6.32
C ASN A 138 -10.56 27.40 -5.75
N ASN A 139 -10.57 27.75 -4.45
CA ASN A 139 -11.73 28.29 -3.73
C ASN A 139 -11.53 29.76 -3.31
N ALA A 140 -10.46 30.41 -3.78
CA ALA A 140 -10.12 31.81 -3.57
C ALA A 140 -10.14 32.55 -4.92
#